data_AF-A0A7X7Y9Z9-F1
#
_entry.id   AF-A0A7X7Y9Z9-F1
#
_cell.length_a   1.000
_cell.length_b   1.000
_cell.length_c   1.000
_cell.angle_alpha   90.00
_cell.angle_beta   90.00
_cell.angle_gamma   90.00
#
_symmetry.space_group_name_H-M   'P 1'
#
loop_
_entity.id
_entity.type
_entity.pdbx_description
1 polymer ?
#
loop_
_entity_poly.entity_id
_entity_poly.type
_entity_poly.pdbx_seq_one_letter_code
_entity_poly.pdbx_strand_id
1 'polypeptide(L)'
;MTVHALMALTALGGVAPKPFRLLDIFRKRGGIASWLERRDWKQDATAVSNEIQNYGTMLQYARDFQGESWCEDALTEMFAWLDQKQNPETGYWGYDSSSPWQVSLGVQTGYHLWCLYLYDGRPLQYIEQIIDSCLSTQNALGGFGVPVNSSACEDIDSLFPLVCLSFLSDYRRDDIERALTDAFFWIIANFNPDGGAVFRRGEDFRYGHDLMWTRANQSSMFATWFRTLSLAYASRVLSTGSLAKLGWGFPNCPGYQFWR
;
A
#
# COMPACT_ATOMS: atom_id res chain seq x y z
N MET A 1 -0.13 12.07 3.79
CA MET A 1 1.09 12.89 3.60
C MET A 1 2.22 12.49 4.56
N THR A 2 1.92 12.10 5.79
CA THR A 2 2.93 11.82 6.83
C THR A 2 3.88 10.67 6.48
N VAL A 3 3.35 9.55 5.97
CA VAL A 3 4.17 8.40 5.51
C VAL A 3 5.22 8.80 4.48
N HIS A 4 4.89 9.68 3.54
CA HIS A 4 5.80 10.14 2.49
C HIS A 4 6.94 10.99 3.06
N ALA A 5 6.63 11.85 4.04
CA ALA A 5 7.64 12.70 4.68
C ALA A 5 8.66 11.89 5.49
N LEU A 6 8.22 10.85 6.20
CA LEU A 6 9.11 9.96 6.95
C LEU A 6 10.05 9.18 6.02
N MET A 7 9.53 8.59 4.95
CA MET A 7 10.35 7.88 3.97
C MET A 7 11.36 8.81 3.30
N ALA A 8 10.94 10.03 2.92
CA ALA A 8 11.85 11.03 2.35
C ALA A 8 12.97 11.41 3.33
N LEU A 9 12.65 11.58 4.61
CA LEU A 9 13.65 11.88 5.64
C LEU A 9 14.67 10.73 5.78
N THR A 10 14.22 9.49 5.82
CA THR A 10 15.10 8.32 5.88
C THR A 10 15.96 8.20 4.61
N ALA A 11 15.39 8.44 3.43
CA ALA A 11 16.13 8.42 2.16
C ALA A 11 17.25 9.47 2.12
N LEU A 12 17.09 10.59 2.83
CA LEU A 12 18.12 11.63 3.01
C LEU A 12 19.11 11.32 4.14
N GLY A 13 19.01 10.15 4.79
CA GLY A 13 19.87 9.74 5.91
C GLY A 13 19.51 10.42 7.24
N GLY A 14 18.32 11.02 7.33
CA GLY A 14 17.87 11.73 8.52
C GLY A 14 17.00 10.89 9.46
N VAL A 15 16.96 11.31 10.72
CA VAL A 15 15.99 10.85 11.71
C VAL A 15 15.22 12.06 12.24
N ALA A 16 13.90 11.93 12.42
CA ALA A 16 13.10 13.02 12.96
C ALA A 16 13.59 13.38 14.37
N PRO A 17 14.06 14.63 14.62
CA PRO A 17 14.78 14.96 15.85
C PRO A 17 13.86 15.15 17.05
N LYS A 18 12.54 15.21 16.84
CA LYS A 18 11.55 15.41 17.90
C LYS A 18 10.58 14.22 17.93
N PRO A 19 10.22 13.73 19.12
CA PRO A 19 9.23 12.68 19.26
C PRO A 19 7.86 13.17 18.77
N PHE A 20 7.08 12.25 18.22
CA PHE A 20 5.75 12.55 17.69
C PHE A 20 4.70 12.60 18.80
N ARG A 21 4.54 13.77 19.46
CA ARG A 21 3.56 13.97 20.54
C ARG A 21 2.11 13.65 20.16
N LEU A 22 1.77 13.65 18.87
CA LEU A 22 0.44 13.24 18.41
C LEU A 22 0.16 11.76 18.70
N LEU A 23 1.19 10.93 18.89
CA LEU A 23 1.06 9.50 19.23
C LEU A 23 0.76 9.29 20.72
N ASP A 24 0.91 10.30 21.57
CA ASP A 24 0.73 10.18 23.02
C ASP A 24 -0.70 9.70 23.40
N ILE A 25 -1.67 9.89 22.50
CA ILE A 25 -3.04 9.37 22.65
C ILE A 25 -3.10 7.83 22.72
N PHE A 26 -2.09 7.13 22.21
CA PHE A 26 -1.99 5.66 22.21
C PHE A 26 -1.09 5.12 23.33
N ARG A 27 -0.48 5.99 24.13
CA ARG A 27 0.46 5.60 25.17
C ARG A 27 -0.19 4.83 26.32
N LYS A 28 -1.49 5.03 26.51
CA LYS A 28 -2.27 4.26 27.49
C LYS A 28 -2.77 2.98 26.83
N ARG A 29 -2.57 1.84 27.51
CA ARG A 29 -3.16 0.56 27.14
C ARG A 29 -4.67 0.70 26.89
N GLY A 30 -5.16 0.08 25.82
CA GLY A 30 -6.54 0.21 25.34
C GLY A 30 -6.77 1.44 24.46
N GLY A 31 -5.80 2.35 24.36
CA GLY A 31 -5.96 3.64 23.69
C GLY A 31 -6.17 3.50 22.19
N ILE A 32 -5.34 2.69 21.52
CA ILE A 32 -5.41 2.48 20.08
C ILE A 32 -6.58 1.60 19.68
N ALA A 33 -6.89 0.52 20.43
CA ALA A 33 -8.08 -0.29 20.17
C ALA A 33 -9.37 0.55 20.31
N SER A 34 -9.45 1.37 21.37
CA SER A 34 -10.60 2.28 21.54
C SER A 34 -10.68 3.34 20.44
N TRP A 35 -9.53 3.78 19.91
CA TRP A 35 -9.48 4.72 18.81
C TRP A 35 -9.95 4.09 17.49
N LEU A 36 -9.51 2.86 17.20
CA LEU A 36 -9.95 2.06 16.04
C LEU A 36 -11.46 1.80 16.05
N GLU A 37 -12.03 1.44 17.21
CA GLU A 37 -13.46 1.16 17.36
C GLU A 37 -14.35 2.38 17.07
N ARG A 38 -13.83 3.60 17.26
CA ARG A 38 -14.58 4.85 17.02
C ARG A 38 -14.52 5.32 15.56
N ARG A 39 -13.77 4.65 14.69
CA ARG A 39 -13.65 5.02 13.27
C ARG A 39 -14.83 4.48 12.47
N ASP A 40 -15.19 5.20 11.39
CA ASP A 40 -16.32 4.85 10.55
C ASP A 40 -15.93 3.84 9.46
N TRP A 41 -15.69 2.60 9.89
CA TRP A 41 -15.39 1.47 9.00
C TRP A 41 -16.52 1.11 8.04
N LYS A 42 -17.75 1.58 8.28
CA LYS A 42 -18.90 1.21 7.45
C LYS A 42 -19.07 2.15 6.25
N GLN A 43 -18.83 3.44 6.44
CA GLN A 43 -19.01 4.41 5.36
C GLN A 43 -17.75 4.56 4.50
N ASP A 44 -16.57 4.58 5.11
CA ASP A 44 -15.33 4.86 4.39
C ASP A 44 -14.12 4.14 5.00
N ALA A 45 -14.12 2.81 4.95
CA ALA A 45 -12.99 2.01 5.43
C ALA A 45 -11.68 2.32 4.67
N THR A 46 -11.76 2.82 3.43
CA THR A 46 -10.57 3.21 2.66
C THR A 46 -9.89 4.44 3.28
N ALA A 47 -10.64 5.48 3.63
CA ALA A 47 -10.08 6.63 4.35
C ALA A 47 -9.62 6.28 5.77
N VAL A 48 -10.39 5.44 6.49
CA VAL A 48 -10.03 4.98 7.83
C VAL A 48 -8.72 4.20 7.82
N SER A 49 -8.56 3.25 6.90
CA SER A 49 -7.32 2.47 6.78
C SER A 49 -6.12 3.32 6.37
N ASN A 50 -6.30 4.34 5.52
CA ASN A 50 -5.24 5.30 5.20
C ASN A 50 -4.83 6.10 6.45
N GLU A 51 -5.79 6.56 7.27
CA GLU A 51 -5.48 7.21 8.54
C GLU A 51 -4.68 6.27 9.45
N ILE A 52 -5.13 5.02 9.60
CA ILE A 52 -4.45 3.99 10.40
C ILE A 52 -3.04 3.74 9.86
N GLN A 53 -2.84 3.66 8.55
CA GLN A 53 -1.51 3.50 7.95
C GLN A 53 -0.58 4.66 8.33
N ASN A 54 -1.07 5.91 8.31
CA ASN A 54 -0.24 7.05 8.71
C ASN A 54 0.17 6.95 10.18
N TYR A 55 -0.76 6.64 11.10
CA TYR A 55 -0.43 6.49 12.52
C TYR A 55 0.43 5.24 12.81
N GLY A 56 0.12 4.11 12.19
CA GLY A 56 0.87 2.86 12.31
C GLY A 56 2.31 3.01 11.82
N THR A 57 2.50 3.65 10.66
CA THR A 57 3.85 3.98 10.15
C THR A 57 4.59 4.88 11.14
N MET A 58 3.93 5.89 11.71
CA MET A 58 4.56 6.77 12.70
C MET A 58 4.95 6.03 13.98
N LEU A 59 4.12 5.09 14.45
CA LEU A 59 4.43 4.22 15.59
C LEU A 59 5.63 3.32 15.28
N GLN A 60 5.64 2.67 14.13
CA GLN A 60 6.78 1.85 13.67
C GLN A 60 8.05 2.69 13.56
N TYR A 61 7.95 3.91 13.03
CA TYR A 61 9.08 4.81 12.91
C TYR A 61 9.61 5.26 14.28
N ALA A 62 8.70 5.66 15.19
CA ALA A 62 9.08 6.09 16.53
C ALA A 62 9.75 4.95 17.32
N ARG A 63 9.25 3.72 17.18
CA ARG A 63 9.87 2.51 17.73
C ARG A 63 11.27 2.28 17.17
N ASP A 64 11.41 2.24 15.84
CA ASP A 64 12.63 1.78 15.17
C ASP A 64 13.74 2.86 15.12
N PHE A 65 13.38 4.13 15.02
CA PHE A 65 14.32 5.24 14.78
C PHE A 65 14.43 6.23 15.94
N GLN A 66 13.38 6.38 16.76
CA GLN A 66 13.38 7.32 17.89
C GLN A 66 13.56 6.64 19.25
N GLY A 67 13.57 5.31 19.30
CA GLY A 67 13.75 4.53 20.53
C GLY A 67 12.54 4.55 21.47
N GLU A 68 11.35 4.91 20.96
CA GLU A 68 10.11 4.98 21.75
C GLU A 68 9.52 3.57 21.93
N SER A 69 10.06 2.80 22.88
CA SER A 69 9.72 1.37 23.04
C SER A 69 8.25 1.08 23.34
N TRP A 70 7.51 2.03 23.95
CA TRP A 70 6.08 1.88 24.22
C TRP A 70 5.23 1.79 22.95
N CYS A 71 5.76 2.22 21.80
CA CYS A 71 5.07 2.08 20.52
C CYS A 71 4.87 0.61 20.12
N GLU A 72 5.72 -0.31 20.60
CA GLU A 72 5.55 -1.75 20.36
C GLU A 72 4.27 -2.30 21.01
N ASP A 73 3.96 -1.86 22.23
CA ASP A 73 2.73 -2.26 22.93
C ASP A 73 1.49 -1.75 22.18
N ALA A 74 1.54 -0.51 21.69
CA ALA A 74 0.45 0.08 20.90
C ALA A 74 0.29 -0.64 19.55
N LEU A 75 1.39 -0.95 18.84
CA LEU A 75 1.34 -1.71 17.59
C LEU A 75 0.77 -3.11 17.80
N THR A 76 1.22 -3.81 18.85
CA THR A 76 0.69 -5.13 19.22
C THR A 76 -0.82 -5.09 19.48
N GLU A 77 -1.30 -4.07 20.20
CA GLU A 77 -2.73 -3.88 20.45
C GLU A 77 -3.50 -3.57 19.15
N MET A 78 -2.95 -2.73 18.28
CA MET A 78 -3.53 -2.41 16.97
C MET A 78 -3.69 -3.65 16.11
N PHE A 79 -2.62 -4.45 15.96
CA PHE A 79 -2.65 -5.68 15.19
C PHE A 79 -3.64 -6.70 15.76
N ALA A 80 -3.66 -6.89 17.09
CA ALA A 80 -4.61 -7.80 17.72
C ALA A 80 -6.09 -7.39 17.49
N TRP A 81 -6.38 -6.08 17.43
CA TRP A 81 -7.71 -5.59 17.07
C TRP A 81 -8.02 -5.82 15.59
N LEU A 82 -7.08 -5.50 14.70
CA LEU A 82 -7.25 -5.68 13.25
C LEU A 82 -7.45 -7.14 12.89
N ASP A 83 -6.68 -8.04 13.52
CA ASP A 83 -6.75 -9.48 13.36
C ASP A 83 -8.14 -10.04 13.67
N GLN A 84 -8.80 -9.51 14.71
CA GLN A 84 -10.15 -9.92 15.10
C GLN A 84 -11.24 -9.42 14.15
N LYS A 85 -10.95 -8.41 13.33
CA LYS A 85 -11.91 -7.71 12.48
C LYS A 85 -11.73 -7.98 11.00
N GLN A 86 -10.67 -8.70 10.61
CA GLN A 86 -10.43 -9.07 9.22
C GLN A 86 -11.51 -10.05 8.76
N ASN A 87 -12.07 -9.82 7.57
CA ASN A 87 -13.11 -10.69 7.04
C ASN A 87 -12.48 -12.00 6.51
N PRO A 88 -12.85 -13.18 7.03
CA PRO A 88 -12.31 -14.47 6.57
C PRO A 88 -12.74 -14.84 5.15
N GLU A 89 -13.82 -14.28 4.62
CA GLU A 89 -14.33 -14.59 3.27
C GLU A 89 -13.56 -13.83 2.19
N THR A 90 -13.13 -12.60 2.48
CA THR A 90 -12.49 -11.71 1.50
C THR A 90 -11.02 -11.45 1.78
N GLY A 91 -10.58 -11.62 3.02
CA GLY A 91 -9.22 -11.30 3.46
C GLY A 91 -8.96 -9.81 3.71
N TYR A 92 -9.95 -8.92 3.58
CA TYR A 92 -9.80 -7.48 3.87
C TYR A 92 -10.84 -6.98 4.91
N TRP A 93 -10.89 -5.66 5.12
CA TRP A 93 -11.73 -5.01 6.14
C TRP A 93 -12.79 -4.10 5.52
N GLY A 94 -13.90 -3.91 6.23
CA GLY A 94 -14.89 -2.84 5.99
C GLY A 94 -15.82 -3.01 4.78
N TYR A 95 -15.43 -3.82 3.79
CA TYR A 95 -16.20 -4.05 2.57
C TYR A 95 -16.54 -5.53 2.39
N ASP A 96 -17.55 -5.80 1.55
CA ASP A 96 -17.90 -7.15 1.09
C ASP A 96 -17.38 -7.39 -0.34
N SER A 97 -17.77 -8.50 -0.96
CA SER A 97 -17.43 -8.86 -2.34
C SER A 97 -18.64 -8.78 -3.29
N SER A 98 -19.67 -7.99 -2.96
CA SER A 98 -20.93 -7.93 -3.71
C SER A 98 -20.82 -7.28 -5.08
N SER A 99 -19.76 -6.50 -5.33
CA SER A 99 -19.49 -5.88 -6.62
C SER A 99 -17.99 -5.63 -6.84
N PRO A 100 -17.52 -5.46 -8.10
CA PRO A 100 -16.12 -5.13 -8.38
C PRO A 100 -15.63 -3.86 -7.68
N TRP A 101 -16.51 -2.88 -7.46
CA TRP A 101 -16.18 -1.65 -6.72
C TRP A 101 -15.93 -1.92 -5.24
N GLN A 102 -16.75 -2.77 -4.61
CA GLN A 102 -16.56 -3.17 -3.21
C GLN A 102 -15.25 -3.94 -3.03
N VAL A 103 -14.93 -4.84 -3.97
CA VAL A 103 -13.64 -5.55 -3.96
C VAL A 103 -12.47 -4.60 -4.13
N SER A 104 -12.52 -3.68 -5.10
CA SER A 104 -11.46 -2.68 -5.31
C SER A 104 -11.23 -1.83 -4.05
N LEU A 105 -12.29 -1.33 -3.41
CA LEU A 105 -12.19 -0.57 -2.16
C LEU A 105 -11.68 -1.43 -0.99
N GLY A 106 -12.08 -2.70 -0.95
CA GLY A 106 -11.58 -3.70 0.00
C GLY A 106 -10.07 -3.92 -0.13
N VAL A 107 -9.57 -4.08 -1.34
CA VAL A 107 -8.13 -4.24 -1.61
C VAL A 107 -7.36 -2.97 -1.29
N GLN A 108 -7.86 -1.78 -1.65
CA GLN A 108 -7.25 -0.50 -1.26
C GLN A 108 -7.17 -0.36 0.27
N THR A 109 -8.23 -0.75 0.98
CA THR A 109 -8.27 -0.79 2.44
C THR A 109 -7.24 -1.78 2.99
N GLY A 110 -7.17 -2.96 2.38
CA GLY A 110 -6.22 -4.00 2.72
C GLY A 110 -4.78 -3.55 2.56
N TYR A 111 -4.43 -2.95 1.41
CA TYR A 111 -3.08 -2.48 1.10
C TYR A 111 -2.52 -1.56 2.19
N HIS A 112 -3.31 -0.58 2.64
CA HIS A 112 -2.91 0.33 3.71
C HIS A 112 -2.51 -0.41 5.00
N LEU A 113 -3.23 -1.48 5.34
CA LEU A 113 -3.04 -2.25 6.57
C LEU A 113 -1.97 -3.32 6.39
N TRP A 114 -2.01 -4.11 5.32
CA TRP A 114 -1.04 -5.17 5.02
C TRP A 114 0.39 -4.63 4.96
N CYS A 115 0.60 -3.40 4.47
CA CYS A 115 1.91 -2.75 4.53
C CYS A 115 2.50 -2.72 5.95
N LEU A 116 1.66 -2.46 6.97
CA LEU A 116 2.11 -2.43 8.37
C LEU A 116 2.53 -3.83 8.84
N TYR A 117 1.74 -4.86 8.51
CA TYR A 117 2.05 -6.25 8.85
C TYR A 117 3.35 -6.71 8.18
N LEU A 118 3.47 -6.47 6.88
CA LEU A 118 4.63 -6.87 6.07
C LEU A 118 5.92 -6.19 6.55
N TYR A 119 5.87 -4.91 6.93
CA TYR A 119 7.04 -4.20 7.45
C TYR A 119 7.59 -4.83 8.76
N ASP A 120 6.68 -5.23 9.65
CA ASP A 120 7.00 -5.87 10.93
C ASP A 120 7.20 -7.39 10.83
N GLY A 121 7.09 -7.97 9.62
CA GLY A 121 7.19 -9.41 9.42
C GLY A 121 6.09 -10.20 10.16
N ARG A 122 4.93 -9.58 10.38
CA ARG A 122 3.82 -10.22 11.08
C ARG A 122 3.08 -11.19 10.16
N PRO A 123 2.61 -12.34 10.68
CA PRO A 123 1.77 -13.24 9.91
C PRO A 123 0.51 -12.55 9.40
N LEU A 124 0.19 -12.76 8.13
CA LEU A 124 -1.08 -12.36 7.53
C LEU A 124 -2.08 -13.50 7.62
N GLN A 125 -3.32 -13.20 8.01
CA GLN A 125 -4.43 -14.16 7.94
C GLN A 125 -5.04 -14.19 6.54
N TYR A 126 -5.63 -15.32 6.17
CA TYR A 126 -6.43 -15.46 4.94
C TYR A 126 -5.64 -15.15 3.64
N ILE A 127 -4.38 -15.57 3.57
CA ILE A 127 -3.47 -15.28 2.44
C ILE A 127 -4.10 -15.63 1.09
N GLU A 128 -4.75 -16.79 0.98
CA GLU A 128 -5.40 -17.22 -0.27
C GLU A 128 -6.53 -16.27 -0.68
N GLN A 129 -7.36 -15.82 0.28
CA GLN A 129 -8.45 -14.88 0.03
C GLN A 129 -7.93 -13.49 -0.36
N ILE A 130 -6.82 -13.05 0.24
CA ILE A 130 -6.15 -11.80 -0.16
C ILE A 130 -5.67 -11.90 -1.62
N ILE A 131 -5.02 -13.02 -1.98
CA ILE A 131 -4.54 -13.27 -3.34
C ILE A 131 -5.71 -13.26 -4.33
N ASP A 132 -6.79 -13.99 -4.03
CA ASP A 132 -7.99 -14.06 -4.86
C ASP A 132 -8.60 -12.67 -5.08
N SER A 133 -8.78 -11.91 -3.99
CA SER A 133 -9.31 -10.56 -4.04
C SER A 133 -8.44 -9.64 -4.91
N CYS A 134 -7.12 -9.63 -4.70
CA CYS A 134 -6.20 -8.80 -5.47
C CYS A 134 -6.22 -9.18 -6.96
N LEU A 135 -6.12 -10.47 -7.29
CA LEU A 135 -6.17 -10.94 -8.68
C LEU A 135 -7.49 -10.58 -9.37
N SER A 136 -8.61 -10.62 -8.65
CA SER A 136 -9.93 -10.29 -9.20
C SER A 136 -10.09 -8.81 -9.60
N THR A 137 -9.20 -7.93 -9.12
CA THR A 137 -9.21 -6.51 -9.50
C THR A 137 -8.54 -6.25 -10.84
N GLN A 138 -7.86 -7.22 -11.46
CA GLN A 138 -7.17 -7.00 -12.73
C GLN A 138 -8.17 -6.78 -13.88
N ASN A 139 -7.98 -5.69 -14.61
CA ASN A 139 -8.81 -5.30 -15.76
C ASN A 139 -8.20 -5.77 -17.09
N ALA A 140 -8.96 -5.58 -18.18
CA ALA A 140 -8.61 -6.07 -19.50
C ALA A 140 -7.34 -5.43 -20.13
N LEU A 141 -6.83 -4.32 -19.59
CA LEU A 141 -5.60 -3.68 -20.04
C LEU A 141 -4.37 -4.08 -19.21
N GLY A 142 -4.55 -4.96 -18.22
CA GLY A 142 -3.49 -5.46 -17.34
C GLY A 142 -3.31 -4.68 -16.04
N GLY A 143 -3.95 -3.52 -15.91
CA GLY A 143 -3.98 -2.76 -14.66
C GLY A 143 -4.97 -3.33 -13.63
N PHE A 144 -4.96 -2.81 -12.42
CA PHE A 144 -5.85 -3.21 -11.32
C PHE A 144 -6.82 -2.08 -10.97
N GLY A 145 -8.09 -2.41 -10.78
CA GLY A 145 -9.17 -1.47 -10.51
C GLY A 145 -10.36 -1.67 -11.43
N VAL A 146 -11.49 -1.04 -11.10
CA VAL A 146 -12.72 -1.21 -11.89
C VAL A 146 -12.64 -0.50 -13.24
N PRO A 147 -12.17 0.75 -13.33
CA PRO A 147 -11.95 1.37 -14.63
C PRO A 147 -10.80 0.70 -15.38
N VAL A 148 -10.97 0.49 -16.69
CA VAL A 148 -9.93 -0.11 -17.55
C VAL A 148 -8.65 0.72 -17.59
N ASN A 149 -8.76 2.04 -17.47
CA ASN A 149 -7.65 2.94 -17.31
C ASN A 149 -7.30 3.10 -15.82
N SER A 150 -6.87 2.04 -15.14
CA SER A 150 -6.61 2.09 -13.69
C SER A 150 -5.65 3.21 -13.27
N SER A 151 -5.81 3.67 -12.03
CA SER A 151 -4.95 4.69 -11.46
C SER A 151 -3.65 4.11 -10.90
N ALA A 152 -2.64 4.98 -10.74
CA ALA A 152 -1.36 4.60 -10.13
C ALA A 152 -1.50 4.05 -8.71
N CYS A 153 -2.52 4.46 -7.95
CA CYS A 153 -2.82 3.89 -6.63
C CYS A 153 -3.43 2.50 -6.75
N GLU A 154 -4.54 2.35 -7.48
CA GLU A 154 -5.20 1.05 -7.61
C GLU A 154 -4.23 -0.04 -8.12
N ASP A 155 -3.33 0.34 -9.04
CA ASP A 155 -2.33 -0.58 -9.56
C ASP A 155 -1.35 -1.08 -8.49
N ILE A 156 -0.82 -0.22 -7.63
CA ILE A 156 0.10 -0.67 -6.57
C ILE A 156 -0.64 -1.39 -5.44
N ASP A 157 -1.87 -0.99 -5.15
CA ASP A 157 -2.65 -1.50 -4.03
C ASP A 157 -2.93 -3.00 -4.18
N SER A 158 -3.06 -3.49 -5.41
CA SER A 158 -3.14 -4.93 -5.72
C SER A 158 -1.76 -5.55 -6.01
N LEU A 159 -0.89 -4.85 -6.73
CA LEU A 159 0.40 -5.41 -7.17
C LEU A 159 1.34 -5.72 -6.01
N PHE A 160 1.48 -4.82 -5.05
CA PHE A 160 2.42 -5.00 -3.94
C PHE A 160 2.07 -6.21 -3.07
N PRO A 161 0.80 -6.39 -2.61
CA PRO A 161 0.42 -7.60 -1.89
C PRO A 161 0.67 -8.87 -2.70
N LEU A 162 0.32 -8.91 -4.00
CA LEU A 162 0.58 -10.08 -4.83
C LEU A 162 2.07 -10.44 -4.90
N VAL A 163 2.94 -9.43 -5.05
CA VAL A 163 4.39 -9.61 -5.01
C VAL A 163 4.84 -10.17 -3.65
N CYS A 164 4.41 -9.61 -2.53
CA CYS A 164 4.83 -10.11 -1.23
C CYS A 164 4.31 -11.52 -0.95
N LEU A 165 3.04 -11.77 -1.27
CA LEU A 165 2.38 -13.05 -0.98
C LEU A 165 2.90 -14.20 -1.85
N SER A 166 3.45 -13.94 -3.04
CA SER A 166 4.12 -14.99 -3.84
C SER A 166 5.38 -15.57 -3.19
N PHE A 167 5.97 -14.87 -2.21
CA PHE A 167 7.08 -15.36 -1.38
C PHE A 167 6.61 -16.01 -0.07
N LEU A 168 5.33 -15.86 0.29
CA LEU A 168 4.76 -16.43 1.52
C LEU A 168 3.86 -17.65 1.24
N SER A 169 3.42 -17.85 -0.01
CA SER A 169 2.57 -18.97 -0.42
C SER A 169 2.84 -19.37 -1.88
N ASP A 170 2.62 -20.64 -2.19
CA ASP A 170 2.62 -21.19 -3.56
C ASP A 170 1.25 -21.04 -4.25
N TYR A 171 0.22 -20.64 -3.50
CA TYR A 171 -1.16 -20.55 -3.99
C TYR A 171 -1.26 -19.59 -5.19
N ARG A 172 -1.83 -20.08 -6.30
CA ARG A 172 -2.03 -19.34 -7.57
C ARG A 172 -0.74 -18.69 -8.14
N ARG A 173 0.45 -19.24 -7.86
CA ARG A 173 1.74 -18.67 -8.32
C ARG A 173 1.74 -18.27 -9.80
N ASP A 174 1.29 -19.16 -10.68
CA ASP A 174 1.28 -18.92 -12.13
C ASP A 174 0.32 -17.78 -12.53
N ASP A 175 -0.79 -17.62 -11.79
CA ASP A 175 -1.73 -16.53 -12.03
C ASP A 175 -1.16 -15.19 -11.54
N ILE A 176 -0.42 -15.20 -10.43
CA ILE A 176 0.29 -14.03 -9.92
C ILE A 176 1.35 -13.59 -10.93
N GLU A 177 2.21 -14.50 -11.40
CA GLU A 177 3.25 -14.16 -12.37
C GLU A 177 2.67 -13.58 -13.67
N ARG A 178 1.57 -14.17 -14.16
CA ARG A 178 0.86 -13.67 -15.33
C ARG A 178 0.28 -12.27 -15.06
N ALA A 179 -0.41 -12.09 -13.94
CA ALA A 179 -0.99 -10.80 -13.57
C ALA A 179 0.08 -9.70 -13.45
N LEU A 180 1.22 -9.99 -12.82
CA LEU A 180 2.34 -9.06 -12.70
C LEU A 180 2.98 -8.73 -14.05
N THR A 181 3.01 -9.70 -14.98
CA THR A 181 3.50 -9.48 -16.35
C THR A 181 2.58 -8.53 -17.12
N ASP A 182 1.27 -8.72 -17.03
CA ASP A 182 0.29 -7.83 -17.68
C ASP A 182 0.33 -6.42 -17.06
N ALA A 183 0.44 -6.35 -15.73
CA ALA A 183 0.58 -5.09 -15.00
C ALA A 183 1.87 -4.34 -15.38
N PHE A 184 2.98 -5.04 -15.62
CA PHE A 184 4.21 -4.42 -16.10
C PHE A 184 3.98 -3.66 -17.40
N PHE A 185 3.34 -4.27 -18.41
CA PHE A 185 3.07 -3.60 -19.68
C PHE A 185 2.12 -2.41 -19.50
N TRP A 186 1.10 -2.54 -18.66
CA TRP A 186 0.19 -1.44 -18.33
C TRP A 186 0.92 -0.28 -17.66
N ILE A 187 1.77 -0.55 -16.67
CA ILE A 187 2.54 0.48 -15.95
C ILE A 187 3.44 1.23 -16.93
N ILE A 188 4.15 0.52 -17.82
CA ILE A 188 5.01 1.16 -18.83
C ILE A 188 4.19 2.02 -19.80
N ALA A 189 3.00 1.58 -20.22
CA ALA A 189 2.11 2.39 -21.07
C ALA A 189 1.62 3.69 -20.40
N ASN A 190 1.72 3.79 -19.06
CA ASN A 190 1.38 4.99 -18.30
C ASN A 190 2.55 5.99 -18.15
N PHE A 191 3.76 5.64 -18.59
CA PHE A 191 4.86 6.60 -18.72
C PHE A 191 4.74 7.42 -20.01
N ASN A 192 5.18 8.67 -19.96
CA ASN A 192 5.26 9.59 -21.07
C ASN A 192 6.70 9.71 -21.59
N PRO A 193 6.91 10.29 -22.78
CA PRO A 193 8.25 10.51 -23.34
C PRO A 193 9.18 11.36 -22.46
N ASP A 194 8.64 12.15 -21.54
CA ASP A 194 9.40 12.96 -20.58
C ASP A 194 9.94 12.15 -19.38
N GLY A 195 9.66 10.84 -19.33
CA GLY A 195 10.07 9.94 -18.25
C GLY A 195 9.17 9.99 -17.02
N GLY A 196 8.16 10.85 -16.99
CA GLY A 196 7.14 10.88 -15.94
C GLY A 196 5.93 10.01 -16.29
N ALA A 197 5.11 9.68 -15.29
CA ALA A 197 3.89 8.91 -15.47
C ALA A 197 2.63 9.70 -15.13
N VAL A 198 1.53 9.30 -15.75
CA VAL A 198 0.19 9.83 -15.47
C VAL A 198 -0.43 9.10 -14.28
N PHE A 199 -1.27 9.81 -13.52
CA PHE A 199 -2.01 9.16 -12.44
C PHE A 199 -3.04 8.19 -13.01
N ARG A 200 -3.86 8.66 -13.94
CA ARG A 200 -4.82 7.88 -14.70
C ARG A 200 -4.76 8.32 -16.16
N ARG A 201 -4.60 7.40 -17.11
CA ARG A 201 -4.47 7.75 -18.53
C ARG A 201 -5.77 8.35 -19.06
N GLY A 202 -5.66 9.48 -19.75
CA GLY A 202 -6.80 10.19 -20.34
C GLY A 202 -7.58 11.10 -19.39
N GLU A 203 -7.20 11.21 -18.11
CA GLU A 203 -7.95 11.97 -17.10
C GLU A 203 -7.09 12.99 -16.35
N ASP A 204 -7.71 14.11 -15.99
CA ASP A 204 -7.14 15.07 -15.06
C ASP A 204 -6.97 14.42 -13.67
N PHE A 205 -6.00 14.90 -12.89
CA PHE A 205 -5.76 14.43 -11.54
C PHE A 205 -5.57 15.58 -10.58
N ARG A 206 -6.15 15.49 -9.38
CA ARG A 206 -5.94 16.43 -8.27
C ARG A 206 -5.73 15.66 -6.99
N TYR A 207 -4.60 15.87 -6.33
CA TYR A 207 -4.31 15.26 -5.04
C TYR A 207 -4.51 16.26 -3.90
N GLY A 208 -5.72 16.36 -3.34
CA GLY A 208 -6.02 17.13 -2.13
C GLY A 208 -5.91 18.67 -2.21
N HIS A 209 -5.19 19.23 -3.18
CA HIS A 209 -5.03 20.69 -3.37
C HIS A 209 -4.87 21.04 -4.85
N ASP A 210 -5.29 22.25 -5.23
CA ASP A 210 -5.20 22.77 -6.60
C ASP A 210 -3.77 22.94 -7.14
N LEU A 211 -2.76 22.97 -6.26
CA LEU A 211 -1.35 23.04 -6.63
C LEU A 211 -0.77 21.64 -6.91
N MET A 212 -1.52 20.60 -6.58
CA MET A 212 -1.22 19.21 -6.84
C MET A 212 -2.17 18.67 -7.92
N TRP A 213 -2.39 19.47 -8.95
CA TRP A 213 -3.22 19.13 -10.11
C TRP A 213 -2.39 18.96 -11.38
N THR A 214 -2.81 18.03 -12.23
CA THR A 214 -2.26 17.79 -13.56
C THR A 214 -3.39 17.56 -14.56
N ARG A 215 -3.20 18.04 -15.80
CA ARG A 215 -4.13 17.78 -16.90
C ARG A 215 -4.11 16.32 -17.33
N ALA A 216 -5.15 15.91 -18.07
CA ALA A 216 -5.19 14.66 -18.78
C ALA A 216 -3.90 14.42 -19.56
N ASN A 217 -3.35 13.23 -19.38
CA ASN A 217 -2.10 12.76 -19.99
C ASN A 217 -0.82 13.51 -19.56
N GLN A 218 -0.90 14.42 -18.60
CA GLN A 218 0.28 15.10 -18.08
C GLN A 218 0.97 14.27 -16.99
N SER A 219 2.29 14.21 -17.04
CA SER A 219 3.12 13.55 -16.03
C SER A 219 2.99 14.26 -14.67
N SER A 220 2.97 13.48 -13.59
CA SER A 220 3.01 13.99 -12.21
C SER A 220 4.06 13.24 -11.38
N MET A 221 4.73 13.94 -10.45
CA MET A 221 5.72 13.29 -9.57
C MET A 221 5.10 12.19 -8.71
N PHE A 222 3.87 12.39 -8.24
CA PHE A 222 3.16 11.43 -7.42
C PHE A 222 2.90 10.11 -8.17
N ALA A 223 2.36 10.19 -9.39
CA ALA A 223 2.12 9.00 -10.19
C ALA A 223 3.43 8.37 -10.66
N THR A 224 4.41 9.17 -11.08
CA THR A 224 5.74 8.68 -11.47
C THR A 224 6.37 7.85 -10.36
N TRP A 225 6.28 8.34 -9.12
CA TRP A 225 6.81 7.65 -7.95
C TRP A 225 6.10 6.30 -7.71
N PHE A 226 4.77 6.28 -7.66
CA PHE A 226 4.02 5.03 -7.45
C PHE A 226 4.25 4.02 -8.57
N ARG A 227 4.23 4.45 -9.82
CA ARG A 227 4.49 3.57 -10.98
C ARG A 227 5.91 3.01 -10.97
N THR A 228 6.90 3.82 -10.61
CA THR A 228 8.29 3.36 -10.46
C THR A 228 8.42 2.37 -9.32
N LEU A 229 7.73 2.61 -8.20
CA LEU A 229 7.72 1.70 -7.06
C LEU A 229 7.04 0.36 -7.41
N SER A 230 5.94 0.37 -8.16
CA SER A 230 5.31 -0.84 -8.68
C SER A 230 6.26 -1.66 -9.57
N LEU A 231 7.02 -0.99 -10.45
CA LEU A 231 8.06 -1.65 -11.27
C LEU A 231 9.15 -2.27 -10.39
N ALA A 232 9.61 -1.56 -9.36
CA ALA A 232 10.60 -2.06 -8.42
C ALA A 232 10.10 -3.32 -7.70
N TYR A 233 8.84 -3.35 -7.25
CA TYR A 233 8.24 -4.54 -6.63
C TYR A 233 8.04 -5.68 -7.62
N ALA A 234 7.46 -5.42 -8.79
CA ALA A 234 7.26 -6.44 -9.82
C ALA A 234 8.59 -7.13 -10.20
N SER A 235 9.71 -6.40 -10.20
CA SER A 235 11.05 -6.95 -10.47
C SER A 235 11.48 -8.08 -9.54
N ARG A 236 10.88 -8.18 -8.34
CA ARG A 236 11.19 -9.24 -7.37
C ARG A 236 10.67 -10.60 -7.83
N VAL A 237 9.50 -10.62 -8.45
CA VAL A 237 8.90 -11.83 -9.01
C VAL A 237 9.34 -12.03 -10.47
N LEU A 238 9.27 -10.96 -11.27
CA LEU A 238 9.71 -10.93 -12.66
C LEU A 238 11.23 -10.80 -12.76
N SER A 239 11.92 -11.83 -12.27
CA SER A 239 13.37 -11.87 -12.06
C SER A 239 14.20 -11.99 -13.36
N THR A 240 13.54 -12.05 -14.51
CA THR A 240 14.20 -12.11 -15.83
C THR A 240 13.93 -10.84 -16.64
N GLY A 241 14.87 -10.48 -17.51
CA GLY A 241 14.74 -9.32 -18.40
C GLY A 241 15.34 -8.01 -17.86
N SER A 242 15.03 -6.90 -18.53
CA SER A 242 15.63 -5.59 -18.25
C SER A 242 15.20 -5.02 -16.90
N LEU A 243 13.99 -5.30 -16.45
CA LEU A 243 13.44 -4.79 -15.20
C LEU A 243 14.24 -5.28 -13.97
N ALA A 244 14.60 -6.57 -13.95
CA ALA A 244 15.39 -7.18 -12.88
C ALA A 244 16.85 -6.71 -12.86
N LYS A 245 17.36 -6.13 -13.95
CA LYS A 245 18.73 -5.61 -14.05
C LYS A 245 18.87 -4.18 -13.52
N LEU A 246 17.75 -3.48 -13.31
CA LEU A 246 17.75 -2.18 -12.65
C LEU A 246 17.99 -2.44 -11.16
N GLY A 247 19.14 -1.99 -10.63
CA GLY A 247 19.53 -2.22 -9.23
C GLY A 247 18.65 -1.47 -8.24
N TRP A 248 17.41 -1.91 -8.07
CA TRP A 248 16.42 -1.27 -7.21
C TRP A 248 16.86 -1.26 -5.75
N GLY A 249 16.87 -0.07 -5.15
CA GLY A 249 17.11 0.14 -3.73
C GLY A 249 15.79 0.38 -2.99
N PHE A 250 15.60 -0.33 -1.88
CA PHE A 250 14.47 -0.14 -0.97
C PHE A 250 14.99 0.41 0.36
N PRO A 251 14.59 1.60 0.80
CA PRO A 251 14.92 2.07 2.14
C PRO A 251 14.36 1.12 3.20
N ASN A 252 15.15 0.88 4.24
CA ASN A 252 14.70 0.13 5.40
C ASN A 252 13.90 1.06 6.34
N CYS A 253 12.67 1.45 5.95
CA CYS A 253 11.82 2.39 6.68
C CYS A 253 10.36 1.96 6.59
N PRO A 254 9.54 2.15 7.65
CA PRO A 254 8.10 1.87 7.55
C PRO A 254 7.45 2.77 6.51
N GLY A 255 6.38 2.27 5.89
CA GLY A 255 5.63 2.97 4.85
C GLY A 255 5.51 2.14 3.59
N TYR A 256 5.76 2.74 2.43
CA TYR A 256 5.54 2.12 1.12
C TYR A 256 6.80 1.55 0.45
N GLN A 257 8.02 1.92 0.87
CA GLN A 257 9.25 1.68 0.08
C GLN A 257 10.21 0.64 0.68
N PHE A 258 9.71 -0.36 1.41
CA PHE A 258 10.55 -1.36 2.04
C PHE A 258 10.54 -2.70 1.28
N TRP A 259 11.57 -3.51 1.48
CA TRP A 259 11.58 -4.91 1.08
C TRP A 259 12.28 -5.70 2.18
N ARG A 260 11.55 -6.63 2.82
CA ARG A 260 12.03 -7.43 3.96
C ARG A 260 11.64 -8.89 3.78
#